data_AF-F0YRZ7-F1
#
_entry.id   AF-F0YRZ7-F1
#
_cell.length_a   1.000
_cell.length_b   1.000
_cell.length_c   1.000
_cell.angle_alpha   90.00
_cell.angle_beta   90.00
_cell.angle_gamma   90.00
#
_symmetry.space_group_name_H-M   'P 1'
#
loop_
_entity.id
_entity.type
_entity.pdbx_description
1 polymer ?
#
loop_
_entity_poly.entity_id
_entity_poly.type
_entity_poly.pdbx_seq_one_letter_code
_entity_poly.pdbx_strand_id
1 'polypeptide(L)'
;VLAAAPRDFKRVCDHLVNCGAAAVRARFADPARALHAFNAGVVVFDLDRWRRRRLAADVERWVATNAAADPPIYRLGSNPPLVLAVGEDWARLDPRWNCMRGIHRQHPHNTACWRDAFVRHYPGGAKPWAMAPADAAALGWRFPRRAACAADLERRAERGEALVALAAARAAPARAGDASDAALDAARGDRLEALGRLAEAAAARGGGGGAARAAAALAARAAAPRAPERRAAPSFPATARGLARAAAFLDEHGYAVVRSAAAPAECEAILGMLWDWLEGLGTGLDRGDAATWVDGRWPLAAGASGAIPARE
;
A
#
# COMPACT_ATOMS: atom_id res chain seq x y z
N VAL A 1 13.19 -13.43 -1.92
CA VAL A 1 13.01 -13.69 -0.48
C VAL A 1 14.32 -14.16 0.04
N LEU A 2 15.00 -13.30 0.78
CA LEU A 2 16.15 -13.72 1.56
C LEU A 2 15.80 -13.76 3.04
N ALA A 3 14.71 -13.09 3.46
CA ALA A 3 14.12 -13.33 4.77
C ALA A 3 12.61 -13.11 4.79
N ALA A 4 11.88 -13.88 5.58
CA ALA A 4 10.44 -13.70 5.81
C ALA A 4 10.07 -14.17 7.22
N ALA A 5 8.89 -13.80 7.71
CA ALA A 5 8.40 -14.36 8.99
C ALA A 5 7.88 -15.79 8.78
N PRO A 6 8.38 -16.79 9.53
CA PRO A 6 7.97 -18.18 9.39
C PRO A 6 6.51 -18.40 9.77
N ARG A 7 5.89 -19.40 9.15
CA ARG A 7 4.57 -19.94 9.48
C ARG A 7 4.67 -21.42 9.80
N ASP A 8 5.50 -21.79 10.77
CA ASP A 8 5.82 -23.20 11.07
C ASP A 8 4.61 -24.03 11.47
N PHE A 9 3.58 -23.39 12.04
CA PHE A 9 2.30 -24.02 12.33
C PHE A 9 1.50 -24.43 11.09
N LYS A 10 1.94 -24.05 9.88
CA LYS A 10 1.37 -24.50 8.60
C LYS A 10 2.40 -25.33 7.85
N ARG A 11 2.23 -26.65 7.85
CA ARG A 11 2.95 -27.54 6.94
C ARG A 11 2.59 -27.21 5.49
N VAL A 12 3.60 -27.07 4.63
CA VAL A 12 3.39 -26.64 3.23
C VAL A 12 2.55 -27.65 2.45
N CYS A 13 2.89 -28.93 2.57
CA CYS A 13 2.23 -30.01 1.84
C CYS A 13 0.77 -30.24 2.25
N ASP A 14 0.38 -29.77 3.44
CA ASP A 14 -0.96 -29.97 3.97
C ASP A 14 -1.87 -28.78 3.69
N HIS A 15 -1.31 -27.60 3.41
CA HIS A 15 -2.06 -26.35 3.47
C HIS A 15 -1.81 -25.38 2.32
N LEU A 16 -0.73 -25.54 1.57
CA LEU A 16 -0.30 -24.54 0.59
C LEU A 16 -0.05 -25.14 -0.80
N VAL A 17 0.57 -26.32 -0.86
CA VAL A 17 1.05 -26.94 -2.09
C VAL A 17 0.68 -28.42 -2.09
N ASN A 18 0.17 -28.92 -3.21
CA ASN A 18 0.07 -30.35 -3.48
C ASN A 18 1.49 -30.91 -3.73
N CYS A 19 2.15 -31.35 -2.67
CA CYS A 19 3.50 -31.92 -2.76
C CYS A 19 3.57 -33.25 -3.52
N GLY A 20 2.42 -33.89 -3.78
CA GLY A 20 2.32 -35.05 -4.64
C GLY A 20 2.34 -34.73 -6.14
N ALA A 21 2.25 -33.47 -6.54
CA ALA A 21 2.31 -33.11 -7.95
C ALA A 21 3.66 -33.51 -8.57
N ALA A 22 3.63 -34.06 -9.78
CA ALA A 22 4.83 -34.54 -10.47
C ALA A 22 5.91 -33.46 -10.60
N ALA A 23 5.52 -32.23 -10.94
CA ALA A 23 6.44 -31.09 -11.01
C ALA A 23 7.11 -30.76 -9.67
N VAL A 24 6.38 -30.90 -8.56
CA VAL A 24 6.92 -30.65 -7.21
C VAL A 24 7.92 -31.76 -6.84
N ARG A 25 7.57 -33.02 -7.07
CA ARG A 25 8.46 -34.17 -6.81
C ARG A 25 9.69 -34.19 -7.72
N ALA A 26 9.58 -33.67 -8.94
CA ALA A 26 10.72 -33.51 -9.84
C ALA A 26 11.74 -32.49 -9.31
N ARG A 27 11.28 -31.48 -8.56
CA ARG A 27 12.15 -30.42 -8.03
C ARG A 27 12.65 -30.68 -6.61
N PHE A 28 11.86 -31.35 -5.79
CA PHE A 28 12.13 -31.60 -4.38
C PHE A 28 12.01 -33.09 -4.08
N ALA A 29 13.13 -33.73 -3.73
CA ALA A 29 13.16 -35.14 -3.38
C ALA A 29 12.31 -35.45 -2.13
N ASP A 30 12.35 -34.56 -1.14
CA ASP A 30 11.46 -34.56 0.03
C ASP A 30 10.84 -33.15 0.19
N PRO A 31 9.69 -32.87 -0.45
CA PRO A 31 9.04 -31.57 -0.38
C PRO A 31 8.61 -31.19 1.05
N ALA A 32 8.30 -32.17 1.91
CA ALA A 32 7.84 -31.91 3.27
C ALA A 32 8.97 -31.37 4.15
N ARG A 33 10.20 -31.83 3.91
CA ARG A 33 11.40 -31.29 4.54
C ARG A 33 11.88 -29.99 3.87
N ALA A 34 11.80 -29.92 2.54
CA ALA A 34 12.40 -28.83 1.78
C ALA A 34 11.58 -27.54 1.70
N LEU A 35 10.27 -27.61 1.99
CA LEU A 35 9.40 -26.45 1.87
C LEU A 35 8.93 -25.99 3.25
N HIS A 36 9.19 -24.72 3.54
CA HIS A 36 8.72 -24.07 4.75
C HIS A 36 7.76 -22.94 4.41
N ALA A 37 6.64 -22.88 5.13
CA ALA A 37 5.67 -21.82 4.93
C ALA A 37 6.17 -20.51 5.54
N PHE A 38 6.03 -19.43 4.80
CA PHE A 38 6.11 -18.06 5.30
C PHE A 38 4.94 -17.23 4.77
N ASN A 39 4.78 -16.02 5.29
CA ASN A 39 3.77 -15.07 4.82
C ASN A 39 4.41 -14.01 3.92
N ALA A 40 3.94 -13.87 2.68
CA ALA A 40 4.43 -12.85 1.73
C ALA A 40 4.06 -11.39 2.06
N GLY A 41 3.32 -11.12 3.15
CA GLY A 41 2.93 -9.77 3.56
C GLY A 41 4.10 -8.90 3.99
N VAL A 42 5.18 -9.50 4.50
CA VAL A 42 6.46 -8.83 4.76
C VAL A 42 7.58 -9.78 4.38
N VAL A 43 8.39 -9.36 3.43
CA VAL A 43 9.47 -10.14 2.84
C VAL A 43 10.63 -9.22 2.53
N VAL A 44 11.85 -9.65 2.87
CA VAL A 44 13.09 -8.99 2.48
C VAL A 44 13.62 -9.66 1.22
N PHE A 45 13.97 -8.88 0.22
CA PHE A 45 14.58 -9.37 -1.02
C PHE A 45 16.02 -8.88 -1.12
N ASP A 46 16.96 -9.80 -1.18
CA ASP A 46 18.28 -9.53 -1.76
C ASP A 46 18.13 -9.59 -3.27
N LEU A 47 18.20 -8.43 -3.90
CA LEU A 47 17.96 -8.27 -5.32
C LEU A 47 19.06 -8.89 -6.17
N ASP A 48 20.31 -8.88 -5.71
CA ASP A 48 21.42 -9.45 -6.48
C ASP A 48 21.37 -10.97 -6.48
N ARG A 49 21.06 -11.56 -5.32
CA ARG A 49 20.80 -13.00 -5.25
C ARG A 49 19.57 -13.38 -6.06
N TRP A 50 18.51 -12.56 -6.02
CA TRP A 50 17.28 -12.77 -6.81
C TRP A 50 17.57 -12.83 -8.31
N ARG A 51 18.40 -11.90 -8.80
CA ARG A 51 18.87 -11.85 -10.20
C ARG A 51 19.76 -13.06 -10.55
N ARG A 52 20.81 -13.31 -9.77
CA ARG A 52 21.76 -14.42 -10.03
C ARG A 52 21.06 -15.78 -10.07
N ARG A 53 20.10 -16.01 -9.17
CA ARG A 53 19.34 -17.27 -9.11
C ARG A 53 18.13 -17.30 -10.04
N ARG A 54 17.85 -16.21 -10.77
CA ARG A 54 16.71 -16.08 -11.69
C ARG A 54 15.36 -16.43 -11.03
N LEU A 55 15.16 -15.99 -9.79
CA LEU A 55 14.01 -16.37 -8.98
C LEU A 55 12.69 -15.76 -9.46
N ALA A 56 12.71 -14.60 -10.12
CA ALA A 56 11.52 -14.05 -10.78
C ALA A 56 10.99 -15.01 -11.86
N ALA A 57 11.88 -15.45 -12.75
CA ALA A 57 11.54 -16.42 -13.78
C ALA A 57 11.10 -17.78 -13.20
N ASP A 58 11.59 -18.14 -12.02
CA ASP A 58 11.15 -19.37 -11.33
C ASP A 58 9.74 -19.25 -10.75
N VAL A 59 9.40 -18.10 -10.16
CA VAL A 59 8.03 -17.79 -9.74
C VAL A 59 7.08 -17.86 -10.95
N GLU A 60 7.44 -17.22 -12.07
CA GLU A 60 6.64 -17.25 -13.31
C GLU A 60 6.46 -18.67 -13.84
N ARG A 61 7.52 -19.49 -13.83
CA ARG A 61 7.43 -20.91 -14.20
C ARG A 61 6.46 -21.66 -13.30
N TRP A 62 6.49 -21.45 -11.98
CA TRP A 62 5.54 -22.10 -11.07
C TRP A 62 4.10 -21.66 -11.33
N VAL A 63 3.88 -20.39 -11.65
CA VAL A 63 2.56 -19.87 -12.06
C VAL A 63 2.08 -20.57 -13.33
N ALA A 64 2.91 -20.64 -14.37
CA ALA A 64 2.56 -21.33 -15.62
C ALA A 64 2.34 -22.84 -15.41
N THR A 65 3.20 -23.49 -14.62
CA THR A 65 3.10 -24.91 -14.30
C THR A 65 1.82 -25.22 -13.53
N ASN A 66 1.43 -24.37 -12.58
CA ASN A 66 0.17 -24.53 -11.87
C ASN A 66 -1.04 -24.34 -12.78
N ALA A 67 -0.99 -23.38 -13.70
CA ALA A 67 -2.07 -23.13 -14.66
C ALA A 67 -2.27 -24.31 -15.64
N ALA A 68 -1.19 -25.03 -15.96
CA ALA A 68 -1.23 -26.21 -16.82
C ALA A 68 -1.50 -27.53 -16.07
N ALA A 69 -1.51 -27.52 -14.73
CA ALA A 69 -1.64 -28.73 -13.92
C ALA A 69 -3.11 -29.08 -13.65
N ASP A 70 -3.44 -30.36 -13.80
CA ASP A 70 -4.72 -30.93 -13.39
C ASP A 70 -4.49 -32.20 -12.54
N PRO A 71 -4.80 -32.21 -11.23
CA PRO A 71 -5.30 -31.08 -10.45
C PRO A 71 -4.22 -29.99 -10.24
N PRO A 72 -4.62 -28.74 -9.91
CA PRO A 72 -3.67 -27.65 -9.69
C PRO A 72 -2.71 -27.96 -8.52
N ILE A 73 -1.48 -27.46 -8.63
CA ILE A 73 -0.43 -27.58 -7.60
C ILE A 73 -0.81 -26.78 -6.35
N TYR A 74 -1.49 -25.65 -6.52
CA TYR A 74 -2.04 -24.81 -5.47
C TYR A 74 -3.29 -24.07 -5.98
N ARG A 75 -4.22 -23.74 -5.09
CA ARG A 75 -5.49 -23.12 -5.48
C ARG A 75 -5.35 -21.68 -5.95
N LEU A 76 -4.87 -20.79 -5.08
CA LEU A 76 -4.92 -19.34 -5.30
C LEU A 76 -3.81 -18.60 -4.57
N GLY A 77 -3.48 -17.43 -5.11
CA GLY A 77 -2.60 -16.43 -4.50
C GLY A 77 -1.15 -16.49 -4.98
N SER A 78 -0.40 -15.44 -4.64
CA SER A 78 1.01 -15.26 -5.02
C SER A 78 2.00 -15.91 -4.04
N ASN A 79 1.54 -16.37 -2.87
CA ASN A 79 2.42 -16.95 -1.85
C ASN A 79 2.92 -18.38 -2.21
N PRO A 80 2.08 -19.32 -2.70
CA PRO A 80 2.56 -20.64 -3.10
C PRO A 80 3.70 -20.64 -4.13
N PRO A 81 3.62 -19.92 -5.28
CA PRO A 81 4.72 -19.92 -6.25
C PRO A 81 5.98 -19.26 -5.69
N LEU A 82 5.84 -18.32 -4.76
CA LEU A 82 6.98 -17.73 -4.07
C LEU A 82 7.68 -18.73 -3.14
N VAL A 83 6.93 -19.53 -2.38
CA VAL A 83 7.48 -20.60 -1.53
C VAL A 83 8.17 -21.68 -2.38
N LEU A 84 7.56 -22.06 -3.51
CA LEU A 84 8.11 -23.05 -4.44
C LEU A 84 9.41 -22.57 -5.12
N ALA A 85 9.49 -21.31 -5.53
CA ALA A 85 10.70 -20.75 -6.13
C ALA A 85 11.86 -20.62 -5.12
N VAL A 86 11.54 -20.25 -3.87
CA VAL A 86 12.55 -20.01 -2.82
C VAL A 86 13.08 -21.32 -2.24
N GLY A 87 12.20 -22.30 -1.99
CA GLY A 87 12.53 -23.55 -1.33
C GLY A 87 13.05 -23.33 0.10
N GLU A 88 14.15 -24.01 0.44
CA GLU A 88 14.79 -23.92 1.76
C GLU A 88 15.60 -22.62 1.97
N ASP A 89 15.91 -21.90 0.90
CA ASP A 89 16.96 -20.89 0.90
C ASP A 89 16.45 -19.49 1.29
N TRP A 90 16.06 -19.35 2.56
CA TRP A 90 15.62 -18.09 3.15
C TRP A 90 15.89 -18.04 4.65
N ALA A 91 16.13 -16.83 5.17
CA ALA A 91 16.32 -16.56 6.59
C ALA A 91 14.99 -16.31 7.30
N ARG A 92 14.89 -16.81 8.53
CA ARG A 92 13.72 -16.65 9.38
C ARG A 92 13.78 -15.31 10.09
N LEU A 93 12.83 -14.43 9.81
CA LEU A 93 12.63 -13.19 10.57
C LEU A 93 11.90 -13.47 11.88
N ASP A 94 12.15 -12.63 12.88
CA ASP A 94 11.33 -12.56 14.08
C ASP A 94 9.85 -12.34 13.68
N PRO A 95 8.88 -13.15 14.19
CA PRO A 95 7.46 -13.00 13.90
C PRO A 95 6.89 -11.59 14.14
N ARG A 96 7.51 -10.77 15.00
CA ARG A 96 7.14 -9.35 15.22
C ARG A 96 7.22 -8.50 13.96
N TRP A 97 8.02 -8.88 12.95
CA TRP A 97 8.11 -8.21 11.66
C TRP A 97 6.92 -8.48 10.72
N ASN A 98 6.07 -9.45 11.03
CA ASN A 98 4.86 -9.74 10.26
C ASN A 98 3.80 -10.36 11.18
N CYS A 99 3.53 -9.68 12.29
CA CYS A 99 2.67 -10.24 13.33
C CYS A 99 1.20 -10.19 12.88
N MET A 100 0.52 -11.33 12.88
CA MET A 100 -0.78 -11.46 12.22
C MET A 100 -1.93 -11.53 13.21
N ARG A 101 -2.97 -10.72 13.01
CA ARG A 101 -4.24 -10.86 13.75
C ARG A 101 -5.42 -10.78 12.80
N GLY A 102 -6.03 -11.93 12.53
CA GLY A 102 -7.30 -12.00 11.82
C GLY A 102 -8.43 -11.49 12.72
N ILE A 103 -9.42 -10.81 12.12
CA ILE A 103 -10.53 -10.22 12.88
C ILE A 103 -11.58 -11.29 13.26
N HIS A 104 -11.93 -12.18 12.33
CA HIS A 104 -12.93 -13.24 12.57
C HIS A 104 -12.33 -14.65 12.76
N ARG A 105 -11.09 -14.88 12.31
CA ARG A 105 -10.38 -16.15 12.53
C ARG A 105 -8.99 -15.86 13.04
N GLN A 106 -8.79 -16.12 14.33
CA GLN A 106 -7.49 -15.99 14.97
C GLN A 106 -6.84 -17.37 15.05
N HIS A 107 -5.58 -17.44 14.65
CA HIS A 107 -4.73 -18.57 15.01
C HIS A 107 -3.90 -18.13 16.21
N PRO A 108 -3.99 -18.82 17.36
CA PRO A 108 -3.30 -18.42 18.60
C PRO A 108 -1.80 -18.17 18.41
N HIS A 109 -1.16 -18.95 17.53
CA HIS A 109 0.26 -18.84 17.20
C HIS A 109 0.68 -17.53 16.52
N ASN A 110 -0.28 -16.74 16.01
CA ASN A 110 0.02 -15.51 15.27
C ASN A 110 -0.15 -14.22 16.07
N THR A 111 -0.83 -14.28 17.22
CA THR A 111 -1.17 -13.07 18.00
C THR A 111 -0.28 -12.88 19.22
N ALA A 112 0.56 -13.86 19.59
CA ALA A 112 1.48 -13.74 20.72
C ALA A 112 2.43 -12.54 20.59
N CYS A 113 2.90 -12.25 19.37
CA CYS A 113 3.75 -11.10 19.08
C CYS A 113 3.00 -9.75 19.05
N TRP A 114 1.66 -9.72 19.16
CA TRP A 114 0.84 -8.57 18.75
C TRP A 114 1.07 -7.32 19.57
N ARG A 115 1.30 -7.50 20.88
CA ARG A 115 1.60 -6.40 21.81
C ARG A 115 2.86 -5.66 21.39
N ASP A 116 3.90 -6.43 21.03
CA ASP A 116 5.26 -5.96 20.80
C ASP A 116 5.63 -5.98 19.29
N ALA A 117 4.63 -6.02 18.41
CA ALA A 117 4.82 -6.15 16.97
C ALA A 117 5.46 -4.89 16.35
N PHE A 118 6.47 -5.08 15.50
CA PHE A 118 7.03 -4.02 14.67
C PHE A 118 6.10 -3.71 13.49
N VAL A 119 5.53 -4.75 12.88
CA VAL A 119 4.52 -4.63 11.82
C VAL A 119 3.30 -5.46 12.19
N ARG A 120 2.14 -4.80 12.20
CA ARG A 120 0.84 -5.45 12.41
C ARG A 120 0.19 -5.75 11.08
N HIS A 121 0.01 -7.04 10.81
CA HIS A 121 -0.67 -7.55 9.63
C HIS A 121 -2.10 -7.98 10.02
N TYR A 122 -3.09 -7.43 9.31
CA TYR A 122 -4.50 -7.80 9.43
C TYR A 122 -4.91 -8.71 8.24
N PRO A 123 -4.59 -10.02 8.28
CA PRO A 123 -4.89 -10.95 7.18
C PRO A 123 -6.37 -11.29 7.11
N GLY A 124 -6.79 -11.86 5.97
CA GLY A 124 -8.18 -12.28 5.73
C GLY A 124 -9.06 -11.18 5.15
N GLY A 125 -10.33 -11.51 4.92
CA GLY A 125 -11.29 -10.62 4.25
C GLY A 125 -11.82 -9.49 5.13
N ALA A 126 -11.87 -9.69 6.45
CA ALA A 126 -12.30 -8.65 7.38
C ALA A 126 -11.16 -7.71 7.75
N LYS A 127 -11.47 -6.41 7.76
CA LYS A 127 -10.48 -5.36 7.82
C LYS A 127 -10.82 -4.31 8.88
N PRO A 128 -9.83 -3.76 9.60
CA PRO A 128 -10.11 -2.85 10.71
C PRO A 128 -10.70 -1.51 10.25
N TRP A 129 -10.52 -1.11 8.98
CA TRP A 129 -11.16 0.10 8.44
C TRP A 129 -12.64 -0.06 8.11
N ALA A 130 -13.17 -1.29 8.11
CA ALA A 130 -14.60 -1.56 7.96
C ALA A 130 -15.30 -1.70 9.33
N MET A 131 -14.55 -1.63 10.43
CA MET A 131 -15.08 -1.74 11.79
C MET A 131 -15.47 -0.36 12.34
N ALA A 132 -16.23 -0.36 13.44
CA ALA A 132 -16.43 0.86 14.22
C ALA A 132 -15.06 1.41 14.68
N PRO A 133 -14.89 2.75 14.75
CA PRO A 133 -13.60 3.37 15.09
C PRO A 133 -13.01 2.88 16.42
N ALA A 134 -13.85 2.66 17.44
CA ALA A 134 -13.42 2.17 18.74
C ALA A 134 -12.81 0.76 18.65
N ASP A 135 -13.46 -0.15 17.93
CA ASP A 135 -13.00 -1.53 17.77
C ASP A 135 -11.71 -1.59 16.95
N ALA A 136 -11.62 -0.78 15.89
CA ALA A 136 -10.40 -0.66 15.10
C ALA A 136 -9.23 -0.15 15.97
N ALA A 137 -9.48 0.87 16.80
CA ALA A 137 -8.49 1.41 17.73
C ALA A 137 -8.06 0.38 18.79
N ALA A 138 -8.98 -0.44 19.29
CA ALA A 138 -8.69 -1.54 20.23
C ALA A 138 -7.81 -2.63 19.60
N LEU A 139 -7.94 -2.84 18.29
CA LEU A 139 -7.02 -3.69 17.52
C LEU A 139 -5.69 -2.99 17.21
N GLY A 140 -5.47 -1.77 17.70
CA GLY A 140 -4.26 -1.00 17.42
C GLY A 140 -4.19 -0.46 16.00
N TRP A 141 -5.29 -0.54 15.24
CA TRP A 141 -5.41 0.14 13.95
C TRP A 141 -5.79 1.58 14.20
N ARG A 142 -4.84 2.48 13.92
CA ARG A 142 -5.05 3.92 13.99
C ARG A 142 -4.86 4.45 12.59
N PHE A 143 -5.94 4.72 11.86
CA PHE A 143 -5.84 5.46 10.60
C PHE A 143 -5.90 6.96 10.91
N PRO A 144 -4.85 7.75 10.66
CA PRO A 144 -4.91 9.20 10.83
C PRO A 144 -5.38 9.93 9.56
N ARG A 145 -5.75 9.22 8.49
CA ARG A 145 -5.65 9.79 7.13
C ARG A 145 -6.92 9.90 6.30
N ARG A 146 -8.14 9.63 6.80
CA ARG A 146 -9.32 9.99 5.99
C ARG A 146 -9.39 11.50 5.75
N ALA A 147 -9.26 12.31 6.81
CA ALA A 147 -9.25 13.76 6.69
C ALA A 147 -7.98 14.33 6.01
N ALA A 148 -6.81 13.78 6.32
CA ALA A 148 -5.55 14.28 5.76
C ALA A 148 -5.34 13.90 4.28
N CYS A 149 -5.78 12.70 3.84
CA CYS A 149 -5.76 12.33 2.43
C CYS A 149 -6.90 12.98 1.65
N ALA A 150 -8.11 13.15 2.23
CA ALA A 150 -9.18 13.91 1.58
C ALA A 150 -8.71 15.35 1.28
N ALA A 151 -8.13 16.03 2.28
CA ALA A 151 -7.57 17.35 2.08
C ALA A 151 -6.38 17.37 1.10
N ASP A 152 -5.59 16.29 0.99
CA ASP A 152 -4.51 16.21 -0.02
C ASP A 152 -5.03 15.94 -1.43
N LEU A 153 -6.09 15.14 -1.57
CA LEU A 153 -6.77 14.88 -2.83
C LEU A 153 -7.53 16.12 -3.31
N GLU A 154 -8.23 16.83 -2.42
CA GLU A 154 -8.86 18.13 -2.69
C GLU A 154 -7.81 19.16 -3.15
N ARG A 155 -6.70 19.31 -2.42
CA ARG A 155 -5.59 20.19 -2.84
C ARG A 155 -4.96 19.79 -4.17
N ARG A 156 -4.92 18.50 -4.50
CA ARG A 156 -4.41 18.01 -5.80
C ARG A 156 -5.41 18.24 -6.93
N ALA A 157 -6.71 18.10 -6.66
CA ALA A 157 -7.78 18.42 -7.60
C ALA A 157 -7.79 19.93 -7.91
N GLU A 158 -7.73 20.77 -6.87
CA GLU A 158 -7.59 22.22 -6.99
C GLU A 158 -6.32 22.63 -7.73
N ARG A 159 -5.18 21.97 -7.48
CA ARG A 159 -3.93 22.21 -8.23
C ARG A 159 -4.01 21.71 -9.67
N GLY A 160 -4.72 20.62 -9.94
CA GLY A 160 -4.94 20.10 -11.28
C GLY A 160 -5.78 21.07 -12.11
N GLU A 161 -6.90 21.55 -11.55
CA GLU A 161 -7.75 22.57 -12.16
C GLU A 161 -7.00 23.90 -12.33
N ALA A 162 -6.23 24.31 -11.33
CA ALA A 162 -5.40 25.51 -11.41
C ALA A 162 -4.26 25.38 -12.45
N LEU A 163 -3.66 24.20 -12.62
CA LEU A 163 -2.63 23.94 -13.65
C LEU A 163 -3.24 23.92 -15.05
N VAL A 164 -4.43 23.35 -15.22
CA VAL A 164 -5.20 23.39 -16.47
C VAL A 164 -5.61 24.83 -16.80
N ALA A 165 -6.09 25.59 -15.82
CA ALA A 165 -6.42 27.01 -15.98
C ALA A 165 -5.17 27.87 -16.28
N LEU A 166 -4.03 27.59 -15.65
CA LEU A 166 -2.75 28.28 -15.90
C LEU A 166 -2.17 27.93 -17.28
N ALA A 167 -2.33 26.69 -17.73
CA ALA A 167 -1.96 26.27 -19.09
C ALA A 167 -2.87 26.91 -20.15
N ALA A 168 -4.18 27.00 -19.89
CA ALA A 168 -5.12 27.74 -20.74
C ALA A 168 -4.84 29.25 -20.76
N ALA A 169 -4.48 29.84 -19.62
CA ALA A 169 -4.10 31.25 -19.52
C ALA A 169 -2.75 31.55 -20.19
N ARG A 170 -1.80 30.59 -20.20
CA ARG A 170 -0.53 30.68 -20.94
C ARG A 170 -0.67 30.45 -22.45
N ALA A 171 -1.75 29.81 -22.90
CA ALA A 171 -2.06 29.62 -24.31
C ALA A 171 -2.74 30.84 -24.96
N ALA A 172 -3.16 31.84 -24.17
CA ALA A 172 -3.53 33.15 -24.67
C ALA A 172 -2.26 33.94 -25.05
N PRO A 173 -2.27 34.73 -26.15
CA PRO A 173 -1.07 35.40 -26.64
C PRO A 173 -0.51 36.35 -25.58
N ALA A 174 0.69 36.03 -25.10
CA ALA A 174 1.36 36.73 -24.02
C ALA A 174 1.64 38.20 -24.38
N ARG A 175 1.27 39.12 -23.50
CA ARG A 175 2.05 40.34 -23.29
C ARG A 175 2.88 40.14 -22.02
N ALA A 176 4.19 40.16 -22.19
CA ALA A 176 5.17 39.86 -21.16
C ALA A 176 5.21 40.93 -20.05
N GLY A 177 5.37 40.48 -18.81
CA GLY A 177 5.73 41.30 -17.66
C GLY A 177 5.96 40.41 -16.42
N ASP A 178 7.20 40.37 -15.93
CA ASP A 178 7.61 39.62 -14.74
C ASP A 178 7.06 40.25 -13.45
N ALA A 179 6.33 39.49 -12.65
CA ALA A 179 6.02 39.84 -11.26
C ALA A 179 6.92 39.03 -10.32
N SER A 180 7.65 39.72 -9.44
CA SER A 180 8.60 39.11 -8.50
C SER A 180 7.91 38.38 -7.33
N ASP A 181 8.63 37.45 -6.69
CA ASP A 181 8.16 36.70 -5.50
C ASP A 181 7.68 37.62 -4.35
N ALA A 182 8.22 38.84 -4.25
CA ALA A 182 7.77 39.83 -3.28
C ALA A 182 6.33 40.32 -3.51
N ALA A 183 5.86 40.34 -4.76
CA ALA A 183 4.48 40.70 -5.10
C ALA A 183 3.48 39.58 -4.74
N LEU A 184 3.93 38.32 -4.81
CA LEU A 184 3.15 37.16 -4.37
C LEU A 184 3.04 37.08 -2.84
N ASP A 185 4.11 37.43 -2.13
CA ASP A 185 4.10 37.49 -0.66
C ASP A 185 3.27 38.68 -0.14
N ALA A 186 3.29 39.83 -0.81
CA ALA A 186 2.42 40.97 -0.50
C ALA A 186 0.93 40.60 -0.63
N ALA A 187 0.55 39.94 -1.74
CA ALA A 187 -0.82 39.48 -1.96
C ALA A 187 -1.29 38.45 -0.91
N ARG A 188 -0.37 37.69 -0.31
CA ARG A 188 -0.67 36.76 0.79
C ARG A 188 -0.88 37.50 2.12
N GLY A 189 -0.12 38.55 2.37
CA GLY A 189 -0.31 39.45 3.52
C GLY A 189 -1.70 40.09 3.50
N ASP A 190 -2.08 40.68 2.36
CA ASP A 190 -3.37 41.37 2.19
C ASP A 190 -4.57 40.43 2.42
N ARG A 191 -4.44 39.16 1.99
CA ARG A 191 -5.48 38.14 2.17
C ARG A 191 -5.67 37.72 3.63
N LEU A 192 -4.59 37.65 4.41
CA LEU A 192 -4.65 37.33 5.83
C LEU A 192 -5.25 38.49 6.63
N GLU A 193 -4.92 39.73 6.26
CA GLU A 193 -5.46 40.93 6.88
C GLU A 193 -6.97 41.10 6.58
N ALA A 194 -7.41 40.77 5.36
CA ALA A 194 -8.82 40.73 4.98
C ALA A 194 -9.62 39.67 5.79
N LEU A 195 -9.02 38.50 6.04
CA LEU A 195 -9.63 37.45 6.86
C LEU A 195 -9.72 37.85 8.34
N GLY A 196 -8.72 38.57 8.86
CA GLY A 196 -8.74 39.14 10.22
C GLY A 196 -9.90 40.12 10.42
N ARG A 197 -10.08 41.06 9.48
CA ARG A 197 -11.19 42.04 9.50
C ARG A 197 -12.57 41.39 9.42
N LEU A 198 -12.71 40.30 8.65
CA LEU A 198 -13.96 39.54 8.58
C LEU A 198 -14.28 38.82 9.89
N ALA A 199 -13.28 38.32 10.61
CA ALA A 199 -13.45 37.68 11.91
C ALA A 199 -13.88 38.67 13.00
N GLU A 200 -13.27 39.86 13.03
CA GLU A 200 -13.66 40.95 13.94
C GLU A 200 -15.08 41.46 13.65
N ALA A 201 -15.43 41.64 12.37
CA ALA A 201 -16.77 42.04 11.96
C ALA A 201 -17.83 40.98 12.32
N ALA A 202 -17.49 39.70 12.31
CA ALA A 202 -18.37 38.62 12.75
C ALA A 202 -18.57 38.59 14.28
N ALA A 203 -17.54 38.92 15.05
CA ALA A 203 -17.60 39.02 16.51
C ALA A 203 -18.46 40.21 16.99
N ALA A 204 -18.40 41.34 16.27
CA ALA A 204 -19.16 42.56 16.60
C ALA A 204 -20.69 42.44 16.36
N ARG A 205 -21.14 41.47 15.55
CA ARG A 205 -22.55 41.31 15.14
C ARG A 205 -23.41 40.46 16.09
N GLY A 206 -22.91 40.08 17.27
CA GLY A 206 -23.72 39.49 18.35
C GLY A 206 -24.40 38.14 18.03
N GLY A 207 -23.97 37.43 16.99
CA GLY A 207 -24.49 36.10 16.66
C GLY A 207 -23.98 35.04 17.64
N GLY A 208 -24.91 34.27 18.21
CA GLY A 208 -24.70 33.36 19.35
C GLY A 208 -23.53 32.36 19.23
N GLY A 209 -23.23 31.71 20.36
CA GLY A 209 -21.97 31.04 20.69
C GLY A 209 -21.34 30.01 19.73
N GLY A 210 -21.88 29.78 18.54
CA GLY A 210 -21.23 29.06 17.44
C GLY A 210 -20.05 29.82 16.82
N ALA A 211 -20.16 31.14 16.62
CA ALA A 211 -19.06 31.94 16.04
C ALA A 211 -17.87 32.08 17.01
N ALA A 212 -18.15 32.30 18.29
CA ALA A 212 -17.14 32.32 19.35
C ALA A 212 -16.48 30.94 19.53
N ARG A 213 -17.23 29.83 19.42
CA ARG A 213 -16.67 28.47 19.42
C ARG A 213 -15.82 28.19 18.18
N ALA A 214 -16.21 28.68 17.01
CA ALA A 214 -15.42 28.54 15.78
C ALA A 214 -14.11 29.34 15.86
N ALA A 215 -14.15 30.57 16.38
CA ALA A 215 -12.97 31.40 16.62
C ALA A 215 -12.05 30.79 17.69
N ALA A 216 -12.62 30.29 18.79
CA ALA A 216 -11.86 29.58 19.83
C ALA A 216 -11.25 28.26 19.32
N ALA A 217 -11.95 27.53 18.45
CA ALA A 217 -11.42 26.32 17.81
C ALA A 217 -10.30 26.61 16.81
N LEU A 218 -10.38 27.74 16.08
CA LEU A 218 -9.30 28.23 15.21
C LEU A 218 -8.08 28.67 16.04
N ALA A 219 -8.30 29.41 17.13
CA ALA A 219 -7.24 29.85 18.04
C ALA A 219 -6.57 28.66 18.76
N ALA A 220 -7.33 27.66 19.20
CA ALA A 220 -6.81 26.43 19.80
C ALA A 220 -6.03 25.57 18.78
N ARG A 221 -6.44 25.55 17.50
CA ARG A 221 -5.66 24.93 16.41
C ARG A 221 -4.38 25.68 16.09
N ALA A 222 -4.37 27.01 16.23
CA ALA A 222 -3.17 27.83 16.07
C ALA A 222 -2.18 27.67 17.25
N ALA A 223 -2.69 27.40 18.46
CA ALA A 223 -1.91 27.26 19.70
C ALA A 223 -1.50 25.81 20.06
N ALA A 224 -2.10 24.78 19.45
CA ALA A 224 -1.69 23.40 19.67
C ALA A 224 -0.23 23.19 19.26
N PRO A 225 0.59 22.41 20.01
CA PRO A 225 1.93 22.08 19.58
C PRO A 225 1.82 21.44 18.20
N ARG A 226 2.46 22.07 17.21
CA ARG A 226 2.48 21.56 15.83
C ARG A 226 2.90 20.10 15.93
N ALA A 227 2.05 19.20 15.44
CA ALA A 227 2.44 17.82 15.23
C ALA A 227 3.82 17.87 14.55
N PRO A 228 4.82 17.10 15.02
CA PRO A 228 6.18 17.20 14.52
C PRO A 228 6.12 17.24 13.01
N GLU A 229 6.64 18.33 12.45
CA GLU A 229 6.54 18.61 11.02
C GLU A 229 7.03 17.34 10.33
N ARG A 230 6.11 16.64 9.64
CA ARG A 230 6.45 15.41 8.95
C ARG A 230 7.39 15.84 7.83
N ARG A 231 8.70 15.83 8.10
CA ARG A 231 9.71 15.93 7.05
C ARG A 231 9.39 14.79 6.11
N ALA A 232 8.93 15.13 4.91
CA ALA A 232 8.77 14.14 3.87
C ALA A 232 10.11 13.41 3.77
N ALA A 233 10.08 12.08 3.87
CA ALA A 233 11.25 11.27 3.60
C ALA A 233 11.91 11.78 2.31
N PRO A 234 13.21 12.09 2.31
CA PRO A 234 13.91 12.47 1.10
C PRO A 234 13.62 11.45 0.00
N SER A 235 13.19 11.93 -1.16
CA SER A 235 13.00 11.09 -2.34
C SER A 235 14.06 11.37 -3.38
N PHE A 236 14.55 10.30 -3.99
CA PHE A 236 15.65 10.31 -4.95
C PHE A 236 15.12 9.97 -6.34
N PRO A 237 15.52 10.68 -7.40
CA PRO A 237 15.11 10.32 -8.75
C PRO A 237 15.73 8.98 -9.16
N ALA A 238 15.07 8.23 -10.05
CA ALA A 238 15.58 6.97 -10.62
C ALA A 238 16.70 7.18 -11.67
N THR A 239 17.60 8.13 -11.44
CA THR A 239 18.82 8.33 -12.25
C THR A 239 20.01 7.68 -11.55
N ALA A 240 21.10 7.38 -12.27
CA ALA A 240 22.30 6.78 -11.67
C ALA A 240 22.80 7.55 -10.42
N ARG A 241 22.85 8.89 -10.51
CA ARG A 241 23.23 9.76 -9.37
C ARG A 241 22.18 9.76 -8.26
N GLY A 242 20.90 9.70 -8.61
CA GLY A 242 19.82 9.62 -7.62
C GLY A 242 19.85 8.30 -6.86
N LEU A 243 20.04 7.18 -7.56
CA LEU A 243 20.17 5.85 -6.98
C LEU A 243 21.43 5.72 -6.10
N ALA A 244 22.55 6.31 -6.49
CA ALA A 244 23.75 6.34 -5.64
C ALA A 244 23.49 7.08 -4.31
N ARG A 245 22.77 8.22 -4.37
CA ARG A 245 22.36 8.95 -3.17
C ARG A 245 21.32 8.20 -2.35
N ALA A 246 20.40 7.50 -3.01
CA ALA A 246 19.41 6.65 -2.36
C ALA A 246 20.09 5.49 -1.64
N ALA A 247 21.13 4.89 -2.23
CA ALA A 247 21.93 3.84 -1.61
C ALA A 247 22.68 4.34 -0.37
N ALA A 248 23.39 5.47 -0.47
CA ALA A 248 24.04 6.08 0.70
C ALA A 248 23.04 6.42 1.82
N PHE A 249 21.87 6.96 1.46
CA PHE A 249 20.81 7.28 2.42
C PHE A 249 20.20 6.00 3.03
N LEU A 250 20.07 4.92 2.23
CA LEU A 250 19.64 3.60 2.71
C LEU A 250 20.66 3.02 3.70
N ASP A 251 21.96 3.14 3.44
CA ASP A 251 23.01 2.67 4.34
C ASP A 251 22.99 3.42 5.68
N GLU A 252 22.76 4.74 5.64
CA GLU A 252 22.72 5.58 6.85
C GLU A 252 21.42 5.41 7.65
N HIS A 253 20.27 5.27 6.99
CA HIS A 253 18.96 5.37 7.65
C HIS A 253 18.11 4.11 7.57
N GLY A 254 18.53 3.08 6.85
CA GLY A 254 17.81 1.81 6.70
C GLY A 254 16.59 1.87 5.78
N TYR A 255 16.35 2.99 5.09
CA TYR A 255 15.33 3.12 4.05
C TYR A 255 15.73 4.19 3.03
N ALA A 256 15.18 4.12 1.81
CA ALA A 256 15.23 5.20 0.83
C ALA A 256 13.97 5.21 -0.03
N VAL A 257 13.54 6.38 -0.49
CA VAL A 257 12.39 6.52 -1.39
C VAL A 257 12.89 6.90 -2.77
N VAL A 258 12.71 6.03 -3.76
CA VAL A 258 13.01 6.36 -5.16
C VAL A 258 11.73 6.83 -5.85
N ARG A 259 11.71 8.07 -6.31
CA ARG A 259 10.59 8.61 -7.10
C ARG A 259 10.79 8.29 -8.58
N SER A 260 9.68 8.10 -9.29
CA SER A 260 9.68 7.77 -10.73
C SER A 260 10.52 6.54 -11.03
N ALA A 261 10.40 5.50 -10.19
CA ALA A 261 11.12 4.23 -10.35
C ALA A 261 10.76 3.48 -11.66
N ALA A 262 9.62 3.83 -12.26
CA ALA A 262 9.19 3.41 -13.58
C ALA A 262 8.66 4.62 -14.35
N ALA A 263 8.72 4.55 -15.69
CA ALA A 263 8.15 5.61 -16.53
C ALA A 263 6.61 5.60 -16.43
N PRO A 264 5.92 6.76 -16.49
CA PRO A 264 4.46 6.78 -16.46
C PRO A 264 3.82 5.87 -17.51
N ALA A 265 4.35 5.85 -18.73
CA ALA A 265 3.87 4.97 -19.80
C ALA A 265 4.04 3.47 -19.47
N GLU A 266 5.11 3.10 -18.76
CA GLU A 266 5.32 1.73 -18.30
C GLU A 266 4.33 1.36 -17.19
N CYS A 267 4.08 2.27 -16.24
CA CYS A 267 3.05 2.08 -15.23
C CYS A 267 1.66 1.90 -15.87
N GLU A 268 1.30 2.76 -16.82
CA GLU A 268 0.02 2.67 -17.55
C GLU A 268 -0.08 1.35 -18.33
N ALA A 269 1.00 0.91 -18.99
CA ALA A 269 1.01 -0.37 -19.69
C ALA A 269 0.78 -1.55 -18.73
N ILE A 270 1.47 -1.58 -17.59
CA ILE A 270 1.33 -2.65 -16.58
C ILE A 270 -0.08 -2.64 -15.98
N LEU A 271 -0.61 -1.47 -15.64
CA LEU A 271 -1.99 -1.33 -15.15
C LEU A 271 -3.00 -1.75 -16.22
N GLY A 272 -2.74 -1.40 -17.49
CA GLY A 272 -3.52 -1.82 -18.65
C GLY A 272 -3.61 -3.33 -18.76
N MET A 273 -2.48 -4.04 -18.67
CA MET A 273 -2.46 -5.51 -18.71
C MET A 273 -3.30 -6.15 -17.58
N LEU A 274 -3.26 -5.59 -16.37
CA LEU A 274 -4.11 -6.06 -15.27
C LEU A 274 -5.59 -5.87 -15.60
N TRP A 275 -5.95 -4.69 -16.12
CA TRP A 275 -7.33 -4.41 -16.51
C TRP A 275 -7.79 -5.27 -17.69
N ASP A 276 -6.93 -5.50 -18.69
CA ASP A 276 -7.24 -6.36 -19.85
C ASP A 276 -7.58 -7.77 -19.36
N TRP A 277 -6.81 -8.27 -18.39
CA TRP A 277 -7.10 -9.53 -17.73
C TRP A 277 -8.43 -9.50 -16.95
N LEU A 278 -8.67 -8.47 -16.12
CA LEU A 278 -9.89 -8.33 -15.32
C LEU A 278 -11.16 -8.27 -16.18
N GLU A 279 -11.15 -7.45 -17.23
CA GLU A 279 -12.27 -7.29 -18.16
C GLU A 279 -12.47 -8.57 -19.00
N GLY A 280 -11.37 -9.23 -19.38
CA GLY A 280 -11.38 -10.52 -20.07
C GLY A 280 -12.01 -11.67 -19.28
N LEU A 281 -12.23 -11.52 -17.96
CA LEU A 281 -12.97 -12.50 -17.16
C LEU A 281 -14.48 -12.52 -17.48
N GLY A 282 -14.99 -11.51 -18.19
CA GLY A 282 -16.41 -11.44 -18.57
C GLY A 282 -17.36 -11.21 -17.40
N THR A 283 -16.88 -10.70 -16.26
CA THR A 283 -17.70 -10.41 -15.06
C THR A 283 -18.51 -9.12 -15.18
N GLY A 284 -18.32 -8.37 -16.26
CA GLY A 284 -18.91 -7.04 -16.46
C GLY A 284 -18.20 -5.93 -15.69
N LEU A 285 -16.94 -6.14 -15.26
CA LEU A 285 -16.05 -5.06 -14.84
C LEU A 285 -15.64 -4.22 -16.06
N ASP A 286 -15.56 -2.90 -15.85
CA ASP A 286 -15.09 -1.93 -16.84
C ASP A 286 -14.15 -0.92 -16.15
N ARG A 287 -12.92 -0.79 -16.63
CA ARG A 287 -11.93 0.16 -16.08
C ARG A 287 -12.36 1.62 -16.23
N GLY A 288 -13.17 1.92 -17.25
CA GLY A 288 -13.69 3.25 -17.56
C GLY A 288 -14.94 3.62 -16.77
N ASP A 289 -15.60 2.66 -16.12
CA ASP A 289 -16.82 2.88 -15.36
C ASP A 289 -16.73 2.32 -13.93
N ALA A 290 -16.41 3.19 -12.98
CA ALA A 290 -16.33 2.85 -11.57
C ALA A 290 -17.66 2.36 -10.95
N ALA A 291 -18.81 2.63 -11.58
CA ALA A 291 -20.10 2.08 -11.13
C ALA A 291 -20.16 0.55 -11.31
N THR A 292 -19.33 -0.01 -12.19
CA THR A 292 -19.21 -1.46 -12.36
C THR A 292 -18.37 -2.14 -11.27
N TRP A 293 -17.63 -1.40 -10.44
CA TRP A 293 -16.68 -1.92 -9.46
C TRP A 293 -17.34 -2.42 -8.17
N VAL A 294 -18.46 -3.12 -8.28
CA VAL A 294 -19.19 -3.71 -7.16
C VAL A 294 -18.61 -5.07 -6.79
N ASP A 295 -18.71 -5.45 -5.51
CA ASP A 295 -18.13 -6.68 -4.95
C ASP A 295 -18.39 -7.95 -5.77
N GLY A 296 -19.58 -8.05 -6.38
CA GLY A 296 -19.99 -9.22 -7.18
C GLY A 296 -19.35 -9.32 -8.57
N ARG A 297 -18.71 -8.26 -9.07
CA ARG A 297 -18.04 -8.28 -10.40
C ARG A 297 -16.53 -8.42 -10.30
N TRP A 298 -15.95 -8.15 -9.13
CA TRP A 298 -14.57 -8.51 -8.88
C TRP A 298 -14.40 -10.03 -8.90
N PRO A 299 -13.26 -10.56 -9.37
CA PRO A 299 -12.95 -11.98 -9.20
C PRO A 299 -12.94 -12.29 -7.71
N LEU A 300 -14.09 -12.74 -7.20
CA LEU A 300 -14.22 -13.20 -5.83
C LEU A 300 -13.30 -14.41 -5.70
N ALA A 301 -12.35 -14.31 -4.77
CA ALA A 301 -11.78 -15.50 -4.20
C ALA A 301 -12.93 -16.43 -3.82
N ALA A 302 -12.88 -17.68 -4.27
CA ALA A 302 -13.61 -18.77 -3.63
C ALA A 302 -13.56 -18.52 -2.11
N GLY A 303 -14.75 -18.46 -1.51
CA GLY A 303 -14.99 -17.80 -0.23
C GLY A 303 -14.00 -18.15 0.89
N ALA A 304 -13.86 -17.20 1.81
CA ALA A 304 -13.43 -17.41 3.19
C ALA A 304 -12.15 -18.25 3.38
N SER A 305 -11.02 -17.56 3.49
CA SER A 305 -9.74 -18.07 4.01
C SER A 305 -9.10 -19.20 3.20
N GLY A 306 -7.81 -19.08 2.91
CA GLY A 306 -6.97 -20.18 2.40
C GLY A 306 -6.78 -21.29 3.44
N ALA A 307 -7.88 -21.95 3.81
CA ALA A 307 -7.96 -23.14 4.62
C ALA A 307 -8.84 -24.14 3.86
N ILE A 308 -8.22 -25.28 3.55
CA ILE A 308 -8.85 -26.47 2.99
C ILE A 308 -10.01 -26.90 3.92
N PRO A 309 -11.24 -27.12 3.44
CA PRO A 309 -12.10 -28.09 4.07
C PRO A 309 -11.48 -29.46 3.75
N ALA A 310 -11.00 -30.17 4.77
CA ALA A 310 -10.73 -31.59 4.64
C ALA A 310 -12.03 -32.23 4.12
N ARG A 311 -11.95 -32.92 2.99
CA ARG A 311 -13.03 -33.82 2.58
C ARG A 311 -12.63 -35.23 2.98
N GLU A 312 -13.54 -35.85 3.73
CA GLU A 312 -13.71 -37.30 3.87
C GLU A 312 -13.73 -37.99 2.50
#